data_AF-A0A8J6XSI7-F1
#
_entry.id   AF-A0A8J6XSI7-F1
#
_cell.length_a   1.000
_cell.length_b   1.000
_cell.length_c   1.000
_cell.angle_alpha   90.00
_cell.angle_beta   90.00
_cell.angle_gamma   90.00
#
_symmetry.space_group_name_H-M   'P 1'
#
loop_
_entity.id
_entity.type
_entity.pdbx_description
1 polymer ?
#
loop_
_entity_poly.entity_id
_entity_poly.type
_entity_poly.pdbx_seq_one_letter_code
_entity_poly.pdbx_strand_id
1 'polypeptide(L)'
;MKRHGPMSCLLCATAISVVAILIGGCNSRGGQASESAEPDWKMQRDKMVSQQIEARGVKGPLVLESMRTVPRHRFVPENYRDSAYN
;
A
#
# COMPACT_ATOMS: atom_id res chain seq x y z
N MET A 1 -21.78 63.42 22.86
CA MET A 1 -21.29 62.58 23.98
C MET A 1 -22.02 61.25 23.94
N LYS A 2 -21.27 60.14 24.06
CA LYS A 2 -21.66 58.73 24.29
C LYS A 2 -22.37 57.99 23.13
N ARG A 3 -21.55 57.38 22.26
CA ARG A 3 -21.93 56.31 21.33
C ARG A 3 -21.92 54.96 22.09
N HIS A 4 -22.99 54.17 21.92
CA HIS A 4 -23.11 52.75 22.27
C HIS A 4 -21.93 51.95 21.68
N GLY A 5 -21.27 51.01 22.36
CA GLY A 5 -21.76 49.69 22.81
C GLY A 5 -20.79 48.62 22.25
N PRO A 6 -20.56 47.48 22.94
CA PRO A 6 -19.30 46.73 22.87
C PRO A 6 -19.15 45.89 21.60
N MET A 7 -18.11 46.18 20.82
CA MET A 7 -17.54 45.24 19.83
C MET A 7 -16.77 44.15 20.58
N SER A 8 -17.50 43.32 21.33
CA SER A 8 -16.98 42.14 22.04
C SER A 8 -17.73 40.90 21.55
N CYS A 9 -17.78 40.74 20.22
CA CYS A 9 -18.42 39.61 19.53
C CYS A 9 -17.40 38.70 18.80
N LEU A 10 -16.09 38.91 19.04
CA LEU A 10 -15.00 38.12 18.44
C LEU A 10 -14.45 37.02 19.37
N LEU A 11 -14.91 36.95 20.63
CA LEU A 11 -14.44 35.96 21.61
C LEU A 11 -15.30 34.67 21.66
N CYS A 12 -16.44 34.63 20.98
CA CYS A 12 -17.32 33.45 20.99
C CYS A 12 -17.05 32.45 19.85
N ALA A 13 -16.27 32.82 18.84
CA ALA A 13 -16.01 31.96 17.67
C ALA A 13 -14.77 31.07 17.80
N THR A 14 -13.89 31.29 18.79
CA THR A 14 -12.68 30.47 18.99
C THR A 14 -12.88 29.29 19.94
N ALA A 15 -13.98 29.27 20.71
CA ALA A 15 -14.24 28.22 21.70
C ALA A 15 -14.77 26.90 21.11
N ILE A 16 -15.21 26.89 19.85
CA ILE A 16 -15.77 25.67 19.21
C ILE A 16 -14.66 24.78 18.61
N SER A 17 -13.51 25.33 18.22
CA SER A 17 -12.41 24.54 17.64
C SER A 17 -11.56 23.79 18.66
N VAL A 18 -11.52 24.22 19.94
CA VAL A 18 -10.66 23.59 20.96
C VAL A 18 -11.29 22.31 21.54
N VAL A 19 -12.62 22.19 21.52
CA VAL A 19 -13.33 21.00 22.05
C VAL A 19 -13.15 19.76 21.17
N ALA A 20 -13.02 19.92 19.86
CA ALA A 20 -12.77 18.79 18.94
C ALA A 20 -11.39 18.13 19.13
N ILE A 21 -10.42 18.87 19.67
CA ILE A 21 -9.06 18.38 19.94
C ILE A 21 -9.02 17.49 21.20
N LEU A 22 -9.95 17.69 22.16
CA LEU A 22 -9.91 17.02 23.46
C LEU A 22 -10.80 15.78 23.59
N ILE A 23 -11.74 15.53 22.67
CA ILE A 23 -12.70 14.40 22.78
C ILE A 23 -12.66 13.45 21.56
N GLY A 24 -11.94 13.79 20.47
CA GLY A 24 -12.06 13.09 19.18
C GLY A 24 -10.76 12.61 18.52
N GLY A 25 -9.67 12.45 19.25
CA GLY A 25 -8.37 12.02 18.71
C GLY A 25 -8.10 10.52 18.76
N CYS A 26 -9.08 9.64 18.56
CA CYS A 26 -8.84 8.20 18.47
C CYS A 26 -8.20 7.84 17.12
N ASN A 27 -6.87 7.92 17.09
CA ASN A 27 -5.99 6.85 16.64
C ASN A 27 -6.35 6.13 15.33
N SER A 28 -6.18 6.81 14.19
CA SER A 28 -5.91 6.11 12.92
C SER A 28 -4.41 5.84 12.80
N ARG A 29 -3.82 5.13 13.78
CA ARG A 29 -2.70 4.26 13.46
C ARG A 29 -3.29 3.08 12.71
N GLY A 30 -3.63 3.32 11.44
CA GLY A 30 -3.87 2.26 10.48
C GLY A 30 -2.70 1.31 10.63
N GLY A 31 -3.01 0.09 11.07
CA GLY A 31 -2.01 -0.88 11.50
C GLY A 31 -0.89 -0.96 10.49
N GLN A 32 0.31 -0.56 10.91
CA GLN A 32 1.53 -1.12 10.36
C GLN A 32 1.52 -2.58 10.76
N ALA A 33 0.87 -3.40 9.93
CA ALA A 33 1.27 -4.78 9.82
C ALA A 33 2.66 -4.75 9.20
N SER A 34 3.70 -4.72 10.04
CA SER A 34 4.94 -5.40 9.70
C SER A 34 4.64 -6.90 9.80
N GLU A 35 3.78 -7.36 8.92
CA GLU A 35 3.69 -8.76 8.55
C GLU A 35 4.97 -8.99 7.74
N SER A 36 5.74 -10.01 8.07
CA SER A 36 6.76 -10.53 7.16
C SER A 36 6.02 -10.88 5.87
N ALA A 37 5.99 -9.92 4.94
CA ALA A 37 5.21 -10.03 3.72
C ALA A 37 5.85 -11.14 2.91
N GLU A 38 5.27 -12.34 3.01
CA GLU A 38 5.63 -13.46 2.16
C GLU A 38 5.71 -12.97 0.71
N PRO A 39 6.78 -13.29 -0.03
CA PRO A 39 6.94 -12.76 -1.38
C PRO A 39 5.72 -13.11 -2.24
N ASP A 40 5.16 -12.13 -2.95
CA ASP A 40 4.09 -12.38 -3.90
C ASP A 40 4.67 -13.09 -5.14
N TRP A 41 4.78 -14.41 -5.02
CA TRP A 41 5.31 -15.29 -6.05
C TRP A 41 4.50 -15.24 -7.34
N LYS A 42 3.21 -14.93 -7.26
CA LYS A 42 2.36 -14.82 -8.45
C LYS A 42 2.73 -13.57 -9.23
N MET A 43 2.78 -12.41 -8.56
CA MET A 43 3.18 -11.16 -9.20
C MET A 43 4.60 -11.25 -9.79
N GLN A 44 5.56 -11.79 -9.04
CA GLN A 44 6.94 -11.91 -9.51
C GLN A 44 7.05 -12.81 -10.75
N ARG A 45 6.33 -13.93 -10.78
CA ARG A 45 6.27 -14.83 -11.92
C ARG A 45 5.62 -14.18 -13.14
N ASP A 46 4.49 -13.50 -12.95
CA ASP A 46 3.78 -12.80 -14.03
C ASP A 46 4.66 -11.70 -14.65
N LYS A 47 5.40 -10.98 -13.79
CA LYS A 47 6.39 -9.98 -14.21
C LYS A 47 7.54 -10.62 -14.98
N MET A 48 8.12 -11.71 -14.50
CA MET A 48 9.21 -12.41 -15.19
C MET A 48 8.76 -12.92 -16.58
N VAL A 49 7.56 -13.49 -16.68
CA VAL A 49 7.01 -13.95 -17.97
C VAL A 49 6.85 -12.78 -18.94
N SER A 50 6.17 -11.72 -18.52
CA SER A 50 5.91 -10.55 -19.39
C SER A 50 7.18 -9.81 -19.79
N GLN A 51 8.10 -9.58 -18.84
CA GLN A 51 9.26 -8.71 -19.08
C GLN A 51 10.45 -9.44 -19.68
N GLN A 52 10.63 -10.73 -19.35
CA GLN A 52 11.82 -11.45 -19.75
C GLN A 52 11.54 -12.55 -20.78
N ILE A 53 10.46 -13.32 -20.61
CA ILE A 53 10.19 -14.49 -21.46
C ILE A 53 9.57 -14.06 -22.79
N GLU A 54 8.54 -13.21 -22.73
CA GLU A 54 7.91 -12.66 -23.94
C GLU A 54 8.90 -11.81 -24.74
N ALA A 55 9.71 -10.98 -24.06
CA ALA A 55 10.73 -10.16 -24.68
C ALA A 55 11.82 -10.97 -25.43
N ARG A 56 12.07 -12.21 -25.01
CA ARG A 56 13.00 -13.14 -25.69
C ARG A 56 12.36 -13.89 -26.86
N GLY A 57 11.11 -13.60 -27.19
CA GLY A 57 10.44 -14.09 -28.39
C GLY A 57 9.53 -15.30 -28.19
N VAL A 58 9.25 -15.72 -26.95
CA VAL A 58 8.23 -16.74 -26.68
C VAL A 58 6.84 -16.12 -26.86
N LYS A 59 6.09 -16.58 -27.87
CA LYS A 59 4.78 -16.01 -28.26
C LYS A 59 3.60 -16.97 -28.09
N GLY A 60 3.86 -18.25 -27.83
CA GLY A 60 2.82 -19.26 -27.74
C GLY A 60 1.93 -19.02 -26.50
N PRO A 61 0.63 -18.74 -26.65
CA PRO A 61 -0.23 -18.38 -25.51
C PRO A 61 -0.31 -19.51 -24.48
N LEU A 62 -0.40 -20.77 -24.94
CA LEU A 62 -0.39 -21.94 -24.05
C LEU A 62 0.94 -22.11 -23.30
N VAL A 63 2.06 -21.75 -23.93
CA VAL A 63 3.38 -21.81 -23.31
C VAL A 63 3.48 -20.74 -22.23
N LEU A 64 3.10 -19.51 -22.54
CA LEU A 64 3.12 -18.40 -21.59
C LEU A 64 2.21 -18.68 -20.39
N GLU A 65 1.03 -19.23 -20.62
CA GLU A 65 0.11 -19.61 -19.54
C GLU A 65 0.68 -20.71 -18.64
N SER A 66 1.33 -21.71 -19.24
CA SER A 66 2.02 -22.75 -18.49
C SER A 66 3.11 -22.15 -17.60
N MET A 67 3.89 -21.21 -18.14
CA MET A 67 4.94 -20.52 -17.38
C MET A 67 4.39 -19.62 -16.27
N ARG A 68 3.20 -19.03 -16.43
CA ARG A 68 2.50 -18.26 -15.37
C ARG A 68 1.85 -19.13 -14.30
N THR A 69 1.68 -20.42 -14.55
CA THR A 69 1.05 -21.35 -13.60
C THR A 69 2.09 -22.09 -12.76
N VAL A 70 3.20 -22.53 -13.35
CA VAL A 70 4.22 -23.35 -12.68
C VAL A 70 5.01 -22.52 -11.64
N PRO A 71 5.04 -22.92 -10.35
CA PRO A 71 5.72 -22.15 -9.29
C PRO A 71 7.22 -22.47 -9.21
N ARG A 72 8.06 -21.69 -9.90
CA ARG A 72 9.51 -21.90 -9.96
C ARG A 72 10.18 -21.96 -8.58
N HIS A 73 9.74 -21.14 -7.62
CA HIS A 73 10.27 -21.11 -6.25
C HIS A 73 10.19 -22.47 -5.51
N ARG A 74 9.26 -23.36 -5.89
CA ARG A 74 9.17 -24.70 -5.28
C ARG A 74 10.29 -25.65 -5.70
N PHE A 75 11.00 -25.31 -6.78
CA PHE A 75 12.13 -26.08 -7.32
C PHE A 75 13.49 -25.48 -6.94
N VAL A 76 13.49 -24.48 -6.06
CA VAL A 76 14.68 -23.76 -5.61
C VAL A 76 14.84 -24.01 -4.10
N PRO A 77 16.06 -24.28 -3.59
CA PRO A 77 16.31 -24.39 -2.16
C PRO A 77 15.82 -23.14 -1.40
N GLU A 78 15.37 -23.29 -0.16
CA GLU A 78 14.72 -22.22 0.63
C GLU A 78 15.52 -20.92 0.62
N ASN A 79 16.83 -21.03 0.85
CA ASN A 79 17.75 -19.90 0.93
C ASN A 79 17.93 -19.11 -0.38
N TYR A 80 17.39 -19.60 -1.50
CA TYR A 80 17.45 -18.94 -2.80
C TYR A 80 16.07 -18.55 -3.34
N ARG A 81 14.98 -18.83 -2.61
CA ARG A 81 13.61 -18.56 -3.11
C ARG A 81 13.36 -17.09 -3.38
N ASP A 82 13.92 -16.19 -2.56
CA ASP A 82 13.82 -14.75 -2.75
C ASP A 82 14.39 -14.27 -4.10
N SER A 83 15.27 -15.08 -4.71
CA SER A 83 15.86 -14.81 -6.02
C SER A 83 15.27 -15.65 -7.16
N ALA A 84 14.18 -16.39 -6.92
CA ALA A 84 13.65 -17.34 -7.89
C ALA A 84 13.13 -16.71 -9.19
N TYR A 85 12.84 -15.40 -9.20
CA TYR A 85 12.19 -14.68 -10.30
C TYR A 85 12.89 -13.36 -10.70
N ASN A 86 14.13 -13.14 -10.27
CA ASN A 86 14.92 -11.96 -10.62
C ASN A 86 15.13 -11.79 -12.13
#